data_AF-A0A9E2M230-F1
#
_entry.id   AF-A0A9E2M230-F1
#
_cell.length_a   1.000
_cell.length_b   1.000
_cell.length_c   1.000
_cell.angle_alpha   90.00
_cell.angle_beta   90.00
_cell.angle_gamma   90.00
#
_symmetry.space_group_name_H-M   'P 1'
#
loop_
_entity.id
_entity.type
_entity.pdbx_description
1 polymer ?
#
loop_
_entity_poly.entity_id
_entity_poly.type
_entity_poly.pdbx_seq_one_letter_code
_entity_poly.pdbx_strand_id
1 'polypeptide(L)'
;IPLFLDVIQTSYSWGSTPLDEMIVYKFYVISRKYNLKDVYIAYWLDGNVGYRSNGWDFALDDYSVYYPDRKLGLSIDYPGGVDGQAISPIGVKVYPPNNFRSDSLKWTFNWYPGGGRGAPAGQDPIRYLEMSSGRIMENQVEPIGSQFIISFGPFNLNAGDTVSFYVGEILGKGIEGVLKNADRLDWLIRQNFRVPSSPPNPPLRVEEKNRKVILKWNPREGDVNPETYLDPYRADSSLKPFEGYRVYKSTRSSAGPWTLLAEYDLPDNKFGYNTGLQHEYTDLGLLNNFEYYYSVTAFSKPDTASDFPSQESSIYRNAKVVVPGAEPPPTVGQVAAVPNPYRGDIAYHTYDPQWEKPAGTRDRWMEQDRRIQFINLPVQCEIKIFTLAGDLVGTIYHDNPTKGYEDWNLTSSVGQAVSSGIYLFTVEDKNNGKIQVGKFVIIK
;
A
#
# COMPACT_ATOMS: atom_id res chain seq x y z
N ILE A 1 15.51 11.86 -39.89
CA ILE A 1 16.37 12.67 -38.98
C ILE A 1 15.70 12.61 -37.62
N PRO A 2 16.41 12.27 -36.53
CA PRO A 2 15.80 12.25 -35.19
C PRO A 2 15.28 13.65 -34.82
N LEU A 3 14.11 13.73 -34.21
CA LEU A 3 13.45 15.01 -33.86
C LEU A 3 14.10 15.73 -32.65
N PHE A 4 15.00 15.06 -31.92
CA PHE A 4 15.60 15.55 -30.67
C PHE A 4 14.54 15.99 -29.65
N LEU A 5 13.58 15.10 -29.40
CA LEU A 5 12.54 15.26 -28.40
C LEU A 5 12.90 14.46 -27.14
N ASP A 6 12.72 15.08 -25.97
CA ASP A 6 12.61 14.34 -24.72
C ASP A 6 11.11 14.15 -24.40
N VAL A 7 10.73 12.95 -23.99
CA VAL A 7 9.36 12.62 -23.56
C VAL A 7 9.41 12.12 -22.12
N ILE A 8 8.73 12.83 -21.23
CA ILE A 8 8.57 12.43 -19.82
C ILE A 8 7.12 12.03 -19.61
N GLN A 9 6.90 10.85 -19.05
CA GLN A 9 5.57 10.33 -18.72
C GLN A 9 5.45 10.17 -17.20
N THR A 10 4.32 10.60 -16.65
CA THR A 10 3.92 10.31 -15.26
C THR A 10 2.56 9.62 -15.30
N SER A 11 2.43 8.48 -14.64
CA SER A 11 1.17 7.73 -14.53
C SER A 11 0.56 7.88 -13.14
N TYR A 12 -0.77 8.01 -13.09
CA TYR A 12 -1.59 8.02 -11.88
C TYR A 12 -2.58 6.85 -11.96
N SER A 13 -2.70 6.10 -10.88
CA SER A 13 -3.64 4.99 -10.71
C SER A 13 -4.13 4.95 -9.27
N TRP A 14 -5.34 4.46 -9.06
CA TRP A 14 -5.94 4.34 -7.73
C TRP A 14 -6.27 2.88 -7.44
N GLY A 15 -6.11 2.48 -6.18
CA GLY A 15 -6.40 1.11 -5.74
C GLY A 15 -7.80 0.92 -5.16
N SER A 16 -8.65 1.96 -5.24
CA SER A 16 -9.98 1.93 -4.65
C SER A 16 -11.00 2.58 -5.57
N THR A 17 -12.20 2.01 -5.56
CA THR A 17 -13.38 2.60 -6.17
C THR A 17 -13.57 4.04 -5.70
N PRO A 18 -13.99 4.96 -6.58
CA PRO A 18 -14.44 4.73 -7.96
C PRO A 18 -13.40 5.15 -9.02
N LEU A 19 -12.12 5.15 -8.66
CA LEU A 19 -11.02 5.54 -9.56
C LEU A 19 -10.11 4.35 -9.94
N ASP A 20 -10.46 3.15 -9.51
CA ASP A 20 -9.76 1.88 -9.75
C ASP A 20 -9.93 1.31 -11.16
N GLU A 21 -10.80 1.92 -11.98
CA GLU A 21 -11.03 1.54 -13.38
C GLU A 21 -10.38 2.53 -14.38
N MET A 22 -9.35 3.28 -13.97
CA MET A 22 -8.64 4.17 -14.90
C MET A 22 -7.15 4.34 -14.56
N ILE A 23 -6.36 4.59 -15.61
CA ILE A 23 -4.98 5.04 -15.50
C ILE A 23 -4.87 6.37 -16.24
N VAL A 24 -4.25 7.36 -15.60
CA VAL A 24 -4.06 8.68 -16.21
C VAL A 24 -2.58 8.90 -16.47
N TYR A 25 -2.23 9.13 -17.72
CA TYR A 25 -0.89 9.46 -18.16
C TYR A 25 -0.79 10.96 -18.40
N LYS A 26 0.18 11.60 -17.76
CA LYS A 26 0.61 12.98 -18.07
C LYS A 26 1.90 12.93 -18.86
N PHE A 27 1.89 13.51 -20.04
CA PHE A 27 3.05 13.60 -20.90
C PHE A 27 3.64 15.00 -20.88
N TYR A 28 4.96 15.09 -20.98
CA TYR A 28 5.70 16.30 -21.31
C TYR A 28 6.58 16.00 -22.51
N VAL A 29 6.36 16.71 -23.62
CA VAL A 29 7.14 16.59 -24.85
C VAL A 29 7.97 17.86 -25.01
N ILE A 30 9.29 17.71 -24.99
CA ILE A 30 10.24 18.83 -24.94
C ILE A 30 11.08 18.83 -26.21
N SER A 31 11.05 19.93 -26.97
CA SER A 31 12.00 20.07 -28.07
C SER A 31 13.38 20.49 -27.55
N ARG A 32 14.42 19.68 -27.79
CA ARG A 32 15.76 19.93 -27.20
C ARG A 32 16.69 20.72 -28.11
N LYS A 33 16.51 20.60 -29.43
CA LYS A 33 17.49 21.12 -30.40
C LYS A 33 16.89 21.96 -31.51
N TYR A 34 15.73 21.60 -32.03
CA TYR A 34 15.18 22.20 -33.24
C TYR A 34 13.88 22.96 -32.98
N ASN A 35 13.67 24.03 -33.73
CA ASN A 35 12.34 24.63 -33.82
C ASN A 35 11.48 23.73 -34.73
N LEU A 36 10.43 23.15 -34.17
CA LEU A 36 9.50 22.26 -34.86
C LEU A 36 8.24 23.05 -35.20
N LYS A 37 7.80 22.93 -36.45
CA LYS A 37 6.54 23.51 -36.92
C LYS A 37 5.55 22.41 -37.23
N ASP A 38 4.27 22.74 -37.13
CA ASP A 38 3.16 21.85 -37.45
C ASP A 38 3.24 20.50 -36.70
N VAL A 39 3.61 20.53 -35.43
CA VAL A 39 3.74 19.32 -34.62
C VAL A 39 2.37 18.74 -34.33
N TYR A 40 2.20 17.44 -34.62
CA TYR A 40 1.03 16.65 -34.25
C TYR A 40 1.43 15.56 -33.25
N ILE A 41 0.56 15.32 -32.28
CA ILE A 41 0.69 14.26 -31.30
C ILE A 41 -0.43 13.26 -31.56
N ALA A 42 -0.09 11.98 -31.70
CA ALA A 42 -1.05 10.90 -31.80
C ALA A 42 -0.86 9.92 -30.66
N TYR A 43 -1.98 9.52 -30.06
CA TYR A 43 -2.05 8.35 -29.21
C TYR A 43 -2.59 7.19 -30.04
N TRP A 44 -1.85 6.09 -30.08
CA TRP A 44 -2.23 4.85 -30.75
C TRP A 44 -2.70 3.85 -29.70
N LEU A 45 -3.86 3.24 -29.93
CA LEU A 45 -4.38 2.15 -29.10
C LEU A 45 -4.62 0.92 -29.98
N ASP A 46 -4.00 -0.20 -29.57
CA ASP A 46 -4.36 -1.55 -29.98
C ASP A 46 -5.17 -2.19 -28.85
N GLY A 47 -6.45 -1.79 -28.78
CA GLY A 47 -7.32 -2.14 -27.66
C GLY A 47 -7.94 -3.50 -27.91
N ASN A 48 -7.27 -4.55 -27.46
CA ASN A 48 -7.78 -5.91 -27.59
C ASN A 48 -8.64 -6.26 -26.37
N VAL A 49 -9.95 -6.42 -26.57
CA VAL A 49 -10.92 -6.56 -25.49
C VAL A 49 -11.44 -7.99 -25.47
N GLY A 50 -10.97 -8.79 -24.52
CA GLY A 50 -11.43 -10.18 -24.48
C GLY A 50 -10.67 -11.07 -23.53
N TYR A 51 -11.15 -12.31 -23.39
CA TYR A 51 -10.44 -13.34 -22.64
C TYR A 51 -9.31 -13.91 -23.48
N ARG A 52 -8.08 -13.53 -23.14
CA ARG A 52 -6.90 -14.10 -23.79
C ARG A 52 -6.63 -15.52 -23.32
N SER A 53 -6.96 -16.49 -24.17
CA SER A 53 -6.54 -17.89 -24.03
C SER A 53 -5.14 -18.09 -24.65
N ASN A 54 -5.02 -18.91 -25.69
CA ASN A 54 -3.79 -19.08 -26.47
C ASN A 54 -3.95 -18.36 -27.81
N GLY A 55 -3.15 -17.32 -28.06
CA GLY A 55 -3.15 -16.59 -29.33
C GLY A 55 -3.78 -15.20 -29.27
N TRP A 56 -4.32 -14.76 -30.42
CA TRP A 56 -4.87 -13.42 -30.65
C TRP A 56 -6.31 -13.42 -31.20
N ASP A 57 -6.94 -14.60 -31.29
CA ASP A 57 -8.27 -14.74 -31.91
C ASP A 57 -9.36 -13.95 -31.16
N PHE A 58 -9.17 -13.75 -29.85
CA PHE A 58 -10.06 -12.95 -28.98
C PHE A 58 -10.14 -11.47 -29.34
N ALA A 59 -9.26 -10.97 -30.20
CA ALA A 59 -9.22 -9.56 -30.59
C ALA A 59 -9.70 -9.32 -32.03
N LEU A 60 -10.06 -10.39 -32.74
CA LEU A 60 -10.38 -10.32 -34.18
C LEU A 60 -11.78 -9.77 -34.45
N ASP A 61 -12.60 -9.66 -33.42
CA ASP A 61 -13.95 -9.13 -33.44
C ASP A 61 -14.10 -7.83 -32.64
N ASP A 62 -12.97 -7.23 -32.26
CA ASP A 62 -12.96 -5.89 -31.69
C ASP A 62 -13.24 -4.81 -32.75
N TYR A 63 -14.04 -3.81 -32.38
CA TYR A 63 -14.34 -2.64 -33.22
C TYR A 63 -14.09 -1.32 -32.48
N SER A 64 -13.76 -0.28 -33.26
CA SER A 64 -13.37 1.03 -32.76
C SER A 64 -14.46 2.08 -32.97
N VAL A 65 -14.78 2.85 -31.93
CA VAL A 65 -15.72 3.97 -32.01
C VAL A 65 -15.13 5.24 -31.40
N TYR A 66 -15.65 6.40 -31.77
CA TYR A 66 -15.21 7.69 -31.28
C TYR A 66 -16.37 8.58 -30.86
N TYR A 67 -16.18 9.27 -29.74
CA TYR A 67 -17.08 10.28 -29.20
C TYR A 67 -16.39 11.65 -29.32
N PRO A 68 -16.63 12.41 -30.40
CA PRO A 68 -15.93 13.65 -30.68
C PRO A 68 -16.04 14.69 -29.56
N ASP A 69 -17.21 14.82 -28.93
CA ASP A 69 -17.44 15.82 -27.87
C ASP A 69 -16.61 15.54 -26.62
N ARG A 70 -16.27 14.27 -26.39
CA ARG A 70 -15.46 13.81 -25.25
C ARG A 70 -13.99 13.62 -25.60
N LYS A 71 -13.62 13.68 -26.89
CA LYS A 71 -12.29 13.29 -27.39
C LYS A 71 -11.88 11.89 -26.90
N LEU A 72 -12.84 10.97 -26.95
CA LEU A 72 -12.77 9.63 -26.39
C LEU A 72 -12.94 8.60 -27.52
N GLY A 73 -11.93 7.78 -27.74
CA GLY A 73 -12.02 6.58 -28.59
C GLY A 73 -12.18 5.34 -27.74
N LEU A 74 -13.00 4.38 -28.17
CA LEU A 74 -13.18 3.09 -27.49
C LEU A 74 -12.82 1.95 -28.43
N SER A 75 -12.17 0.92 -27.88
CA SER A 75 -12.19 -0.43 -28.43
C SER A 75 -13.23 -1.25 -27.68
N ILE A 76 -14.08 -1.96 -28.42
CA ILE A 76 -15.22 -2.69 -27.89
C ILE A 76 -15.26 -4.09 -28.51
N ASP A 77 -15.52 -5.08 -27.65
CA ASP A 77 -15.76 -6.46 -28.04
C ASP A 77 -17.14 -6.64 -28.70
N TYR A 78 -17.22 -7.51 -29.72
CA TYR A 78 -18.47 -7.83 -30.38
C TYR A 78 -19.15 -9.03 -29.71
N PRO A 79 -20.44 -8.94 -29.34
CA PRO A 79 -21.12 -10.03 -28.65
C PRO A 79 -21.15 -11.34 -29.46
N GLY A 80 -20.75 -12.45 -28.82
CA GLY A 80 -20.85 -13.80 -29.38
C GLY A 80 -19.63 -14.23 -30.18
N GLY A 81 -18.50 -13.57 -29.94
CA GLY A 81 -17.18 -13.87 -30.46
C GLY A 81 -16.61 -15.24 -30.12
N VAL A 82 -15.37 -15.48 -30.57
CA VAL A 82 -14.60 -16.70 -30.24
C VAL A 82 -14.33 -16.79 -28.73
N ASP A 83 -14.24 -15.67 -28.05
CA ASP A 83 -14.02 -15.56 -26.61
C ASP A 83 -15.29 -15.22 -25.81
N GLY A 84 -16.43 -15.05 -26.49
CA GLY A 84 -17.75 -14.88 -25.90
C GLY A 84 -18.24 -13.43 -25.90
N GLN A 85 -18.40 -12.86 -24.70
CA GLN A 85 -18.74 -11.44 -24.54
C GLN A 85 -17.90 -10.86 -23.41
N ALA A 86 -16.99 -9.96 -23.78
CA ALA A 86 -16.25 -9.14 -22.85
C ALA A 86 -17.06 -7.90 -22.47
N ILE A 87 -17.22 -7.71 -21.16
CA ILE A 87 -18.08 -6.65 -20.63
C ILE A 87 -17.33 -5.36 -20.34
N SER A 88 -16.05 -5.23 -20.67
CA SER A 88 -15.23 -4.06 -20.30
C SER A 88 -14.47 -3.48 -21.50
N PRO A 89 -15.06 -2.52 -22.24
CA PRO A 89 -14.36 -1.79 -23.29
C PRO A 89 -13.13 -1.05 -22.75
N ILE A 90 -12.17 -0.78 -23.63
CA ILE A 90 -11.00 0.06 -23.32
C ILE A 90 -11.20 1.42 -23.99
N GLY A 91 -11.31 2.47 -23.19
CA GLY A 91 -11.43 3.85 -23.64
C GLY A 91 -10.13 4.62 -23.52
N VAL A 92 -9.85 5.48 -24.49
CA VAL A 92 -8.76 6.46 -24.45
C VAL A 92 -9.33 7.86 -24.62
N LYS A 93 -9.20 8.68 -23.58
CA LYS A 93 -9.61 10.09 -23.59
C LYS A 93 -8.39 11.00 -23.60
N VAL A 94 -8.35 11.95 -24.52
CA VAL A 94 -7.22 12.88 -24.66
C VAL A 94 -7.61 14.28 -24.20
N TYR A 95 -6.79 14.85 -23.31
CA TYR A 95 -6.89 16.25 -22.91
C TYR A 95 -5.70 17.01 -23.50
N PRO A 96 -5.93 17.94 -24.45
CA PRO A 96 -4.86 18.71 -25.05
C PRO A 96 -4.23 19.65 -24.01
N PRO A 97 -3.09 20.30 -24.34
CA PRO A 97 -2.42 21.21 -23.42
C PRO A 97 -3.31 22.39 -23.02
N ASN A 98 -3.34 22.71 -21.73
CA ASN A 98 -4.27 23.70 -21.15
C ASN A 98 -4.17 25.11 -21.76
N ASN A 99 -3.04 25.45 -22.36
CA ASN A 99 -2.81 26.72 -23.04
C ASN A 99 -3.42 26.80 -24.45
N PHE A 100 -3.97 25.70 -24.97
CA PHE A 100 -4.67 25.65 -26.25
C PHE A 100 -6.14 25.31 -26.01
N ARG A 101 -7.04 26.04 -26.67
CA ARG A 101 -8.45 25.64 -26.69
C ARG A 101 -8.58 24.37 -27.53
N SER A 102 -9.28 23.36 -27.03
CA SER A 102 -9.47 22.09 -27.74
C SER A 102 -10.06 22.27 -29.15
N ASP A 103 -10.96 23.24 -29.35
CA ASP A 103 -11.57 23.56 -30.63
C ASP A 103 -10.68 24.33 -31.61
N SER A 104 -9.55 24.88 -31.13
CA SER A 104 -8.53 25.48 -32.00
C SER A 104 -7.60 24.47 -32.63
N LEU A 105 -7.66 23.21 -32.17
CA LEU A 105 -6.83 22.11 -32.68
C LEU A 105 -7.57 21.33 -33.76
N LYS A 106 -6.81 20.86 -34.74
CA LYS A 106 -7.22 19.89 -35.74
C LYS A 106 -7.13 18.49 -35.14
N TRP A 107 -8.28 17.85 -34.95
CA TRP A 107 -8.40 16.49 -34.41
C TRP A 107 -8.54 15.47 -35.52
N THR A 108 -7.90 14.31 -35.34
CA THR A 108 -8.02 13.16 -36.23
C THR A 108 -8.39 11.92 -35.40
N PHE A 109 -9.33 11.13 -35.90
CA PHE A 109 -9.63 9.78 -35.42
C PHE A 109 -9.72 8.86 -36.63
N ASN A 110 -8.79 7.91 -36.71
CA ASN A 110 -8.75 6.90 -37.76
C ASN A 110 -8.60 5.52 -37.10
N TRP A 111 -9.43 4.56 -37.52
CA TRP A 111 -9.30 3.15 -37.16
C TRP A 111 -8.75 2.35 -38.34
N TYR A 112 -8.07 1.24 -38.03
CA TYR A 112 -7.36 0.40 -38.98
C TYR A 112 -7.60 -1.08 -38.64
N PRO A 113 -7.76 -1.96 -39.66
CA PRO A 113 -7.89 -3.40 -39.44
C PRO A 113 -6.63 -4.02 -38.83
N GLY A 114 -6.81 -5.12 -38.10
CA GLY A 114 -5.84 -5.74 -37.20
C GLY A 114 -4.74 -6.54 -37.87
N GLY A 115 -3.62 -6.69 -37.15
CA GLY A 115 -2.44 -7.45 -37.58
C GLY A 115 -1.10 -7.09 -36.90
N GLY A 116 -1.10 -6.31 -35.81
CA GLY A 116 0.09 -6.04 -34.98
C GLY A 116 1.23 -5.27 -35.67
N ARG A 117 0.99 -4.62 -36.82
CA ARG A 117 2.02 -3.90 -37.60
C ARG A 117 2.13 -2.39 -37.30
N GLY A 118 1.48 -1.92 -36.23
CA GLY A 118 1.39 -0.51 -35.85
C GLY A 118 0.50 0.30 -36.79
N ALA A 119 -0.38 1.13 -36.22
CA ALA A 119 -1.27 2.00 -36.97
C ALA A 119 -0.92 3.49 -36.75
N PRO A 120 -0.86 4.31 -37.82
CA PRO A 120 -1.00 3.95 -39.23
C PRO A 120 0.20 3.15 -39.75
N ALA A 121 -0.05 2.25 -40.70
CA ALA A 121 1.01 1.52 -41.39
C ALA A 121 1.83 2.46 -42.31
N GLY A 122 3.12 2.18 -42.48
CA GLY A 122 4.00 2.92 -43.38
C GLY A 122 5.13 3.67 -42.68
N GLN A 123 5.87 4.47 -43.47
CA GLN A 123 6.97 5.31 -42.99
C GLN A 123 6.46 6.62 -42.40
N ASP A 124 7.32 7.33 -41.66
CA ASP A 124 6.99 8.56 -40.94
C ASP A 124 6.21 9.61 -41.76
N PRO A 125 6.50 9.88 -43.05
CA PRO A 125 5.71 10.83 -43.84
C PRO A 125 4.23 10.43 -44.00
N ILE A 126 3.96 9.13 -44.19
CA ILE A 126 2.59 8.61 -44.33
C ILE A 126 1.87 8.71 -42.99
N ARG A 127 2.55 8.30 -41.90
CA ARG A 127 2.00 8.42 -40.54
C ARG A 127 1.68 9.87 -40.20
N TYR A 128 2.57 10.80 -40.53
CA TYR A 128 2.35 12.22 -40.32
C TYR A 128 1.16 12.75 -41.12
N LEU A 129 1.00 12.36 -42.38
CA LEU A 129 -0.15 12.74 -43.21
C LEU A 129 -1.47 12.25 -42.61
N GLU A 130 -1.50 11.01 -42.14
CA GLU A 130 -2.66 10.44 -41.45
C GLU A 130 -2.97 11.22 -40.16
N MET A 131 -1.98 11.39 -39.29
CA MET A 131 -2.09 12.10 -38.02
C MET A 131 -2.53 13.56 -38.17
N SER A 132 -2.08 14.25 -39.23
CA SER A 132 -2.37 15.66 -39.50
C SER A 132 -3.58 15.88 -40.42
N SER A 133 -4.27 14.83 -40.83
CA SER A 133 -5.36 14.88 -41.82
C SER A 133 -6.56 15.70 -41.36
N GLY A 134 -6.89 15.67 -40.06
CA GLY A 134 -8.14 16.18 -39.50
C GLY A 134 -9.35 15.31 -39.81
N ARG A 135 -9.10 14.09 -40.27
CA ARG A 135 -10.15 13.14 -40.61
C ARG A 135 -10.72 12.53 -39.34
N ILE A 136 -12.03 12.57 -39.20
CA ILE A 136 -12.76 11.77 -38.20
C ILE A 136 -13.50 10.69 -38.98
N MET A 137 -13.02 9.44 -38.91
CA MET A 137 -13.72 8.30 -39.50
C MET A 137 -15.01 8.03 -38.73
N GLU A 138 -16.02 7.55 -39.46
CA GLU A 138 -17.25 7.07 -38.84
C GLU A 138 -16.97 5.89 -37.92
N ASN A 139 -17.81 5.72 -36.91
CA ASN A 139 -17.72 4.60 -35.99
C ASN A 139 -17.77 3.28 -36.77
N GLN A 140 -16.87 2.38 -36.43
CA GLN A 140 -16.77 1.09 -37.10
C GLN A 140 -18.03 0.26 -36.82
N VAL A 141 -18.56 -0.36 -37.87
CA VAL A 141 -19.76 -1.20 -37.80
C VAL A 141 -19.39 -2.69 -37.84
N GLU A 142 -18.36 -3.05 -38.60
CA GLU A 142 -17.94 -4.45 -38.75
C GLU A 142 -16.82 -4.80 -37.76
N PRO A 143 -16.96 -5.88 -36.97
CA PRO A 143 -15.95 -6.32 -36.01
C PRO A 143 -14.82 -7.08 -36.71
N ILE A 144 -13.77 -6.35 -37.12
CA ILE A 144 -12.64 -6.91 -37.91
C ILE A 144 -11.33 -6.96 -37.12
N GLY A 145 -11.38 -6.68 -35.82
CA GLY A 145 -10.22 -6.50 -34.96
C GLY A 145 -9.53 -5.22 -35.34
N SER A 146 -9.70 -4.16 -34.54
CA SER A 146 -9.28 -2.83 -34.95
C SER A 146 -8.43 -2.14 -33.90
N GLN A 147 -7.52 -1.32 -34.41
CA GLN A 147 -6.70 -0.39 -33.65
C GLN A 147 -6.99 1.01 -34.16
N PHE A 148 -6.83 2.02 -33.32
CA PHE A 148 -7.11 3.40 -33.72
C PHE A 148 -6.05 4.38 -33.26
N ILE A 149 -6.05 5.55 -33.88
CA ILE A 149 -5.33 6.72 -33.40
C ILE A 149 -6.29 7.83 -33.02
N ILE A 150 -5.93 8.59 -32.00
CA ILE A 150 -6.47 9.94 -31.75
C ILE A 150 -5.30 10.90 -31.87
N SER A 151 -5.39 11.85 -32.80
CA SER A 151 -4.33 12.84 -33.04
C SER A 151 -4.85 14.26 -32.92
N PHE A 152 -3.98 15.16 -32.47
CA PHE A 152 -4.29 16.58 -32.27
C PHE A 152 -3.05 17.47 -32.50
N GLY A 153 -3.30 18.67 -33.01
CA GLY A 153 -2.28 19.65 -33.41
C GLY A 153 -2.89 20.70 -34.35
N PRO A 154 -2.12 21.52 -35.07
CA PRO A 154 -0.67 21.62 -35.00
C PRO A 154 -0.19 22.44 -33.79
N PHE A 155 1.05 22.18 -33.37
CA PHE A 155 1.81 23.04 -32.44
C PHE A 155 3.08 23.55 -33.11
N ASN A 156 3.48 24.78 -32.77
CA ASN A 156 4.80 25.31 -33.12
C ASN A 156 5.65 25.36 -31.86
N LEU A 157 6.77 24.63 -31.84
CA LEU A 157 7.65 24.48 -30.68
C LEU A 157 9.03 25.01 -31.01
N ASN A 158 9.49 26.02 -30.27
CA ASN A 158 10.88 26.40 -30.31
C ASN A 158 11.74 25.40 -29.53
N ALA A 159 13.04 25.36 -29.82
CA ALA A 159 13.97 24.61 -28.99
C ALA A 159 13.91 25.13 -27.53
N GLY A 160 13.65 24.24 -26.59
CA GLY A 160 13.39 24.52 -25.18
C GLY A 160 11.91 24.45 -24.78
N ASP A 161 10.97 24.57 -25.74
CA ASP A 161 9.54 24.56 -25.44
C ASP A 161 9.08 23.17 -24.98
N THR A 162 8.10 23.17 -24.07
CA THR A 162 7.46 21.96 -23.55
C THR A 162 5.96 21.99 -23.80
N VAL A 163 5.43 20.90 -24.37
CA VAL A 163 4.00 20.64 -24.47
C VAL A 163 3.62 19.59 -23.43
N SER A 164 2.61 19.87 -22.62
CA SER A 164 2.08 18.89 -21.66
C SER A 164 0.62 18.57 -21.92
N PHE A 165 0.24 17.31 -21.90
CA PHE A 165 -1.13 16.85 -22.13
C PHE A 165 -1.44 15.61 -21.27
N TYR A 166 -2.72 15.28 -21.15
CA TYR A 166 -3.14 14.06 -20.45
C TYR A 166 -3.79 13.06 -21.40
N VAL A 167 -3.58 11.78 -21.12
CA VAL A 167 -4.31 10.68 -21.73
C VAL A 167 -4.88 9.83 -20.59
N GLY A 168 -6.19 9.66 -20.55
CA GLY A 168 -6.86 8.72 -19.66
C GLY A 168 -7.15 7.42 -20.39
N GLU A 169 -6.59 6.33 -19.90
CA GLU A 169 -7.04 4.98 -20.22
C GLU A 169 -8.16 4.62 -19.23
N ILE A 170 -9.34 4.34 -19.76
CA ILE A 170 -10.58 4.26 -19.01
C ILE A 170 -11.22 2.91 -19.29
N LEU A 171 -11.40 2.14 -18.24
CA LEU A 171 -12.12 0.87 -18.26
C LEU A 171 -13.50 1.07 -17.65
N GLY A 172 -14.34 0.05 -17.72
CA GLY A 172 -15.64 0.06 -17.05
C GLY A 172 -16.60 -0.95 -17.64
N LYS A 173 -17.62 -1.33 -16.85
CA LYS A 173 -18.62 -2.29 -17.29
C LYS A 173 -19.53 -1.70 -18.38
N GLY A 174 -19.33 -2.17 -19.60
CA GLY A 174 -20.01 -1.71 -20.81
C GLY A 174 -19.64 -0.27 -21.19
N ILE A 175 -20.20 0.19 -22.31
CA ILE A 175 -19.99 1.56 -22.79
C ILE A 175 -20.45 2.58 -21.75
N GLU A 176 -21.58 2.33 -21.07
CA GLU A 176 -22.10 3.22 -20.02
C GLU A 176 -21.12 3.39 -18.85
N GLY A 177 -20.48 2.30 -18.39
CA GLY A 177 -19.45 2.34 -17.36
C GLY A 177 -18.25 3.18 -17.77
N VAL A 178 -17.74 2.98 -19.00
CA VAL A 178 -16.63 3.79 -19.53
C VAL A 178 -17.02 5.27 -19.65
N LEU A 179 -18.23 5.58 -20.11
CA LEU A 179 -18.70 6.97 -20.21
C LEU A 179 -18.85 7.63 -18.84
N LYS A 180 -19.35 6.90 -17.82
CA LYS A 180 -19.39 7.34 -16.42
C LYS A 180 -17.99 7.64 -15.90
N ASN A 181 -17.03 6.75 -16.16
CA ASN A 181 -15.63 6.93 -15.74
C ASN A 181 -14.94 8.06 -16.52
N ALA A 182 -15.32 8.31 -17.76
CA ALA A 182 -14.84 9.46 -18.53
C ALA A 182 -15.33 10.80 -17.98
N ASP A 183 -16.57 10.87 -17.50
CA ASP A 183 -17.10 12.05 -16.78
C ASP A 183 -16.42 12.21 -15.41
N ARG A 184 -16.11 11.09 -14.74
CA ARG A 184 -15.36 11.09 -13.49
C ARG A 184 -13.92 11.62 -13.68
N LEU A 185 -13.28 11.27 -14.78
CA LEU A 185 -11.96 11.81 -15.13
C LEU A 185 -12.00 13.32 -15.40
N ASP A 186 -13.07 13.84 -16.03
CA ASP A 186 -13.25 15.29 -16.18
C ASP A 186 -13.31 15.98 -14.82
N TRP A 187 -14.10 15.43 -13.89
CA TRP A 187 -14.18 15.93 -12.53
C TRP A 187 -12.81 15.88 -11.84
N LEU A 188 -12.08 14.76 -11.95
CA LEU A 188 -10.78 14.58 -11.31
C LEU A 188 -9.73 15.59 -11.80
N ILE A 189 -9.68 15.84 -13.12
CA ILE A 189 -8.78 16.84 -13.70
C ILE A 189 -9.17 18.26 -13.24
N ARG A 190 -10.47 18.59 -13.19
CA ARG A 190 -10.94 19.89 -12.65
C ARG A 190 -10.58 20.08 -11.18
N GLN A 191 -10.55 19.00 -10.39
CA GLN A 191 -10.09 19.02 -9.01
C GLN A 191 -8.56 18.97 -8.86
N ASN A 192 -7.81 18.99 -9.97
CA ASN A 192 -6.36 18.83 -9.97
C ASN A 192 -5.91 17.57 -9.19
N PHE A 193 -6.62 16.45 -9.42
CA PHE A 193 -6.40 15.16 -8.79
C PHE A 193 -6.58 15.14 -7.26
N ARG A 194 -7.25 16.15 -6.70
CA ARG A 194 -7.63 16.18 -5.29
C ARG A 194 -8.97 15.48 -5.12
N VAL A 195 -9.03 14.57 -4.16
CA VAL A 195 -10.18 13.68 -3.94
C VAL A 195 -10.47 13.59 -2.44
N PRO A 196 -11.68 13.16 -2.04
CA PRO A 196 -11.98 12.84 -0.66
C PRO A 196 -10.92 11.91 -0.06
N SER A 197 -10.50 12.20 1.17
CA SER A 197 -9.43 11.48 1.85
C SER A 197 -9.85 11.03 3.25
N SER A 198 -9.20 9.97 3.74
CA SER A 198 -9.43 9.48 5.10
C SER A 198 -9.07 10.54 6.15
N PRO A 199 -9.68 10.51 7.35
CA PRO A 199 -9.15 11.25 8.48
C PRO A 199 -7.70 10.84 8.77
N PRO A 200 -6.91 11.69 9.45
CA PRO A 200 -5.55 11.34 9.83
C PRO A 200 -5.52 10.17 10.84
N ASN A 201 -4.36 9.52 10.99
CA ASN A 201 -4.19 8.50 12.02
C ASN A 201 -4.40 9.11 13.42
N PRO A 202 -5.11 8.43 14.33
CA PRO A 202 -5.26 8.88 15.72
C PRO A 202 -3.95 8.72 16.51
N PRO A 203 -3.73 9.52 17.57
CA PRO A 203 -2.50 9.49 18.37
C PRO A 203 -2.46 8.25 19.29
N LEU A 204 -2.04 7.11 18.76
CA LEU A 204 -2.00 5.85 19.49
C LEU A 204 -0.88 5.81 20.53
N ARG A 205 -1.26 5.53 21.77
CA ARG A 205 -0.40 5.27 22.93
C ARG A 205 -0.70 3.88 23.45
N VAL A 206 0.32 3.19 23.93
CA VAL A 206 0.20 1.83 24.40
C VAL A 206 0.82 1.66 25.78
N GLU A 207 0.14 0.94 26.65
CA GLU A 207 0.61 0.55 27.98
C GLU A 207 0.72 -0.97 28.03
N GLU A 208 1.93 -1.46 28.28
CA GLU A 208 2.25 -2.87 28.42
C GLU A 208 2.06 -3.28 29.88
N LYS A 209 1.38 -4.41 30.11
CA LYS A 209 1.17 -4.98 31.44
C LYS A 209 1.26 -6.50 31.39
N ASN A 210 1.26 -7.12 32.57
CA ASN A 210 1.27 -8.57 32.69
C ASN A 210 0.03 -9.17 32.00
N ARG A 211 0.27 -9.97 30.95
CA ARG A 211 -0.73 -10.68 30.14
C ARG A 211 -1.79 -9.79 29.48
N LYS A 212 -1.52 -8.49 29.35
CA LYS A 212 -2.45 -7.55 28.73
C LYS A 212 -1.77 -6.33 28.15
N VAL A 213 -2.43 -5.71 27.18
CA VAL A 213 -2.03 -4.45 26.57
C VAL A 213 -3.22 -3.50 26.57
N ILE A 214 -2.99 -2.23 26.94
CA ILE A 214 -4.02 -1.18 26.91
C ILE A 214 -3.63 -0.18 25.82
N LEU A 215 -4.50 -0.04 24.83
CA LEU A 215 -4.37 0.91 23.72
C LEU A 215 -5.22 2.15 24.04
N LYS A 216 -4.65 3.34 23.93
CA LYS A 216 -5.34 4.62 24.16
C LYS A 216 -5.08 5.58 23.01
N TRP A 217 -6.12 6.19 22.47
CA TRP A 217 -5.99 7.09 21.31
C TRP A 217 -6.82 8.37 21.42
N ASN A 218 -7.24 8.71 22.64
CA ASN A 218 -7.77 10.04 22.96
C ASN A 218 -6.77 11.14 22.56
N PRO A 219 -7.17 12.11 21.72
CA PRO A 219 -6.34 13.27 21.40
C PRO A 219 -6.07 14.12 22.64
N ARG A 220 -4.81 14.50 22.85
CA ARG A 220 -4.35 15.46 23.86
C ARG A 220 -4.05 16.80 23.19
N GLU A 221 -3.82 17.83 23.99
CA GLU A 221 -3.38 19.13 23.49
C GLU A 221 -2.10 18.97 22.63
N GLY A 222 -2.15 19.52 21.41
CA GLY A 222 -1.08 19.42 20.42
C GLY A 222 -1.11 18.16 19.52
N ASP A 223 -1.95 17.16 19.83
CA ASP A 223 -2.12 16.01 18.94
C ASP A 223 -2.99 16.35 17.72
N VAL A 224 -2.83 15.58 16.66
CA VAL A 224 -3.77 15.56 15.54
C VAL A 224 -5.06 14.86 15.99
N ASN A 225 -6.19 15.55 15.87
CA ASN A 225 -7.49 15.01 16.22
C ASN A 225 -8.31 14.64 14.94
N PRO A 226 -8.45 13.35 14.60
CA PRO A 226 -9.20 12.93 13.43
C PRO A 226 -10.70 13.25 13.52
N GLU A 227 -11.26 13.34 14.73
CA GLU A 227 -12.64 13.76 14.95
C GLU A 227 -12.87 15.25 14.68
N THR A 228 -11.85 16.04 14.40
CA THR A 228 -12.02 17.46 13.99
C THR A 228 -11.51 17.71 12.58
N TYR A 229 -11.06 16.66 11.90
CA TYR A 229 -10.55 16.75 10.55
C TYR A 229 -11.64 17.24 9.60
N LEU A 230 -11.26 18.19 8.75
CA LEU A 230 -12.09 18.72 7.68
C LEU A 230 -11.45 18.34 6.35
N ASP A 231 -12.29 17.85 5.43
CA ASP A 231 -11.90 17.51 4.07
C ASP A 231 -12.60 18.43 3.07
N PRO A 232 -11.88 19.41 2.49
CA PRO A 232 -12.45 20.35 1.53
C PRO A 232 -12.66 19.74 0.13
N TYR A 233 -12.22 18.51 -0.10
CA TYR A 233 -12.33 17.83 -1.41
C TYR A 233 -13.54 16.90 -1.51
N ARG A 234 -14.36 16.87 -0.46
CA ARG A 234 -15.67 16.23 -0.49
C ARG A 234 -16.62 17.00 -1.41
N ALA A 235 -17.37 16.24 -2.20
CA ALA A 235 -18.42 16.74 -3.06
C ALA A 235 -19.78 16.81 -2.35
N ASP A 236 -19.93 16.10 -1.21
CA ASP A 236 -21.12 16.21 -0.38
C ASP A 236 -21.11 17.47 0.51
N SER A 237 -22.24 17.77 1.14
CA SER A 237 -22.37 18.92 2.05
C SER A 237 -21.66 18.72 3.41
N SER A 238 -20.97 17.60 3.62
CA SER A 238 -20.38 17.23 4.90
C SER A 238 -18.86 17.34 4.87
N LEU A 239 -18.35 18.52 5.21
CA LEU A 239 -16.90 18.77 5.29
C LEU A 239 -16.18 17.94 6.36
N LYS A 240 -16.92 17.34 7.31
CA LYS A 240 -16.36 16.53 8.38
C LYS A 240 -16.56 15.05 8.04
N PRO A 241 -15.53 14.37 7.49
CA PRO A 241 -15.65 12.99 7.02
C PRO A 241 -15.66 11.95 8.14
N PHE A 242 -15.08 12.26 9.31
CA PHE A 242 -14.86 11.30 10.38
C PHE A 242 -16.13 10.53 10.74
N GLU A 243 -16.01 9.20 10.82
CA GLU A 243 -17.09 8.29 11.21
C GLU A 243 -16.71 7.41 12.40
N GLY A 244 -15.47 6.93 12.47
CA GLY A 244 -15.08 6.05 13.56
C GLY A 244 -13.62 5.62 13.57
N TYR A 245 -13.33 4.65 14.44
CA TYR A 245 -12.04 4.02 14.65
C TYR A 245 -12.10 2.51 14.43
N ARG A 246 -11.00 1.92 13.97
CA ARG A 246 -10.79 0.47 13.95
C ARG A 246 -9.52 0.11 14.69
N VAL A 247 -9.57 -0.98 15.45
CA VAL A 247 -8.45 -1.49 16.26
C VAL A 247 -7.97 -2.79 15.65
N TYR A 248 -6.68 -2.87 15.33
CA TYR A 248 -6.06 -4.02 14.69
C TYR A 248 -4.95 -4.63 15.54
N LYS A 249 -4.75 -5.93 15.35
CA LYS A 249 -3.65 -6.70 15.93
C LYS A 249 -2.97 -7.56 14.89
N SER A 250 -1.66 -7.71 14.99
CA SER A 250 -0.89 -8.77 14.35
C SER A 250 0.01 -9.44 15.38
N THR A 251 0.26 -10.72 15.16
CA THR A 251 1.22 -11.54 15.92
C THR A 251 2.48 -11.85 15.10
N ARG A 252 2.56 -11.30 13.89
CA ARG A 252 3.60 -11.61 12.91
C ARG A 252 4.51 -10.42 12.63
N SER A 253 3.95 -9.28 12.23
CA SER A 253 4.74 -8.11 11.89
C SER A 253 3.93 -6.80 11.93
N SER A 254 4.63 -5.67 11.89
CA SER A 254 4.05 -4.34 11.69
C SER A 254 3.53 -4.12 10.26
N ALA A 255 3.74 -5.07 9.35
CA ALA A 255 3.14 -5.12 8.02
C ALA A 255 1.95 -6.10 7.96
N GLY A 256 1.55 -6.68 9.09
CA GLY A 256 0.49 -7.68 9.16
C GLY A 256 0.99 -9.12 8.99
N PRO A 257 0.09 -10.08 8.69
CA PRO A 257 -1.36 -9.88 8.48
C PRO A 257 -2.05 -9.31 9.72
N TRP A 258 -3.07 -8.50 9.49
CA TRP A 258 -3.82 -7.80 10.54
C TRP A 258 -5.17 -8.47 10.80
N THR A 259 -5.55 -8.58 12.07
CA THR A 259 -6.86 -8.99 12.55
C THR A 259 -7.59 -7.79 13.14
N LEU A 260 -8.81 -7.53 12.69
CA LEU A 260 -9.68 -6.52 13.29
C LEU A 260 -10.18 -7.02 14.65
N LEU A 261 -9.93 -6.24 15.70
CA LEU A 261 -10.34 -6.54 17.07
C LEU A 261 -11.63 -5.81 17.48
N ALA A 262 -11.77 -4.56 17.03
CA ALA A 262 -12.91 -3.72 17.35
C ALA A 262 -13.11 -2.64 16.28
N GLU A 263 -14.36 -2.22 16.11
CA GLU A 263 -14.76 -1.05 15.33
C GLU A 263 -15.67 -0.20 16.23
N TYR A 264 -15.43 1.10 16.25
CA TYR A 264 -16.16 2.08 17.04
C TYR A 264 -16.56 3.25 16.16
N ASP A 265 -17.83 3.54 16.02
CA ASP A 265 -18.32 4.61 15.15
C ASP A 265 -19.33 5.53 15.82
N LEU A 266 -19.61 6.66 15.17
CA LEU A 266 -20.57 7.64 15.64
C LEU A 266 -21.96 7.00 15.76
N PRO A 267 -22.65 7.15 16.90
CA PRO A 267 -24.00 6.64 17.04
C PRO A 267 -25.02 7.50 16.29
N ASP A 268 -26.24 6.97 16.17
CA ASP A 268 -27.44 7.67 15.70
C ASP A 268 -27.35 8.26 14.27
N ASN A 269 -26.66 7.56 13.37
CA ASN A 269 -26.57 7.93 11.97
C ASN A 269 -26.77 6.71 11.02
N LYS A 270 -26.74 6.95 9.71
CA LYS A 270 -27.04 5.94 8.67
C LYS A 270 -25.82 5.12 8.21
N PHE A 271 -24.64 5.42 8.74
CA PHE A 271 -23.35 4.84 8.40
C PHE A 271 -22.90 3.89 9.51
N GLY A 272 -22.07 2.91 9.13
CA GLY A 272 -21.47 1.97 10.07
C GLY A 272 -22.48 1.14 10.89
N TYR A 273 -22.03 0.69 12.07
CA TYR A 273 -22.75 -0.17 13.00
C TYR A 273 -23.37 0.59 14.18
N ASN A 274 -23.05 1.87 14.36
CA ASN A 274 -23.53 2.75 15.42
C ASN A 274 -23.22 2.21 16.84
N THR A 275 -22.02 1.68 17.04
CA THR A 275 -21.57 1.08 18.30
C THR A 275 -21.20 2.13 19.37
N GLY A 276 -21.09 3.39 18.99
CA GLY A 276 -20.61 4.47 19.85
C GLY A 276 -19.09 4.56 19.88
N LEU A 277 -18.58 5.80 19.97
CA LEU A 277 -17.14 6.05 20.00
C LEU A 277 -16.52 5.57 21.32
N GLN A 278 -15.38 4.90 21.17
CA GLN A 278 -14.46 4.58 22.25
C GLN A 278 -13.06 5.03 21.87
N HIS A 279 -12.23 5.25 22.89
CA HIS A 279 -10.86 5.75 22.74
C HIS A 279 -9.83 4.92 23.50
N GLU A 280 -10.27 3.77 24.02
CA GLU A 280 -9.45 2.82 24.74
C GLU A 280 -9.89 1.39 24.41
N TYR A 281 -8.92 0.49 24.27
CA TYR A 281 -9.15 -0.94 24.09
C TYR A 281 -8.14 -1.73 24.92
N THR A 282 -8.61 -2.74 25.65
CA THR A 282 -7.74 -3.62 26.43
C THR A 282 -7.75 -5.03 25.82
N ASP A 283 -6.59 -5.47 25.35
CA ASP A 283 -6.37 -6.85 24.92
C ASP A 283 -5.88 -7.70 26.10
N LEU A 284 -6.59 -8.79 26.40
CA LEU A 284 -6.39 -9.63 27.59
C LEU A 284 -5.94 -11.04 27.20
N GLY A 285 -5.23 -11.71 28.12
CA GLY A 285 -4.84 -13.11 27.93
C GLY A 285 -3.63 -13.30 27.02
N LEU A 286 -2.81 -12.26 26.86
CA LEU A 286 -1.59 -12.31 26.07
C LEU A 286 -0.52 -13.17 26.74
N LEU A 287 0.31 -13.81 25.91
CA LEU A 287 1.54 -14.43 26.40
C LEU A 287 2.56 -13.34 26.66
N ASN A 288 3.14 -13.33 27.86
CA ASN A 288 4.22 -12.39 28.16
C ASN A 288 5.45 -12.70 27.31
N ASN A 289 6.20 -11.64 27.01
CA ASN A 289 7.50 -11.67 26.37
C ASN A 289 7.49 -12.13 24.90
N PHE A 290 6.28 -12.22 24.34
CA PHE A 290 6.05 -12.31 22.91
C PHE A 290 5.73 -10.93 22.35
N GLU A 291 6.17 -10.67 21.13
CA GLU A 291 5.82 -9.45 20.44
C GLU A 291 4.41 -9.52 19.86
N TYR A 292 3.70 -8.41 20.03
CA TYR A 292 2.45 -8.14 19.36
C TYR A 292 2.56 -6.79 18.65
N TYR A 293 1.76 -6.64 17.61
CA TYR A 293 1.70 -5.42 16.82
C TYR A 293 0.28 -4.92 16.89
N TYR A 294 0.08 -3.65 17.23
CA TYR A 294 -1.23 -3.03 17.26
C TYR A 294 -1.26 -1.78 16.40
N SER A 295 -2.43 -1.49 15.84
CA SER A 295 -2.67 -0.23 15.14
C SER A 295 -4.10 0.22 15.39
N VAL A 296 -4.31 1.52 15.45
CA VAL A 296 -5.64 2.11 15.47
C VAL A 296 -5.74 3.06 14.30
N THR A 297 -6.80 2.94 13.51
CA THR A 297 -7.05 3.80 12.36
C THR A 297 -8.31 4.60 12.60
N ALA A 298 -8.41 5.76 11.93
CA ALA A 298 -9.67 6.47 11.78
C ALA A 298 -10.21 6.24 10.36
N PHE A 299 -11.53 6.16 10.23
CA PHE A 299 -12.19 6.03 8.94
C PHE A 299 -13.28 7.09 8.73
N SER A 300 -13.55 7.38 7.46
CA SER A 300 -14.59 8.32 7.05
C SER A 300 -15.90 7.63 6.75
N LYS A 301 -17.00 8.38 6.81
CA LYS A 301 -18.21 8.03 6.07
C LYS A 301 -17.96 8.21 4.57
N PRO A 302 -18.68 7.46 3.71
CA PRO A 302 -18.58 7.64 2.26
C PRO A 302 -18.97 9.06 1.86
N ASP A 303 -18.45 9.52 0.72
CA ASP A 303 -18.95 10.73 0.05
C ASP A 303 -20.08 10.33 -0.89
N THR A 304 -21.30 10.70 -0.54
CA THR A 304 -22.49 10.25 -1.27
C THR A 304 -22.75 11.02 -2.56
N ALA A 305 -22.08 12.15 -2.79
CA ALA A 305 -22.26 12.95 -4.00
C ALA A 305 -21.30 12.52 -5.12
N SER A 306 -20.12 12.03 -4.75
CA SER A 306 -19.08 11.58 -5.68
C SER A 306 -18.85 10.07 -5.65
N ASP A 307 -19.74 9.30 -5.03
CA ASP A 307 -19.68 7.85 -4.87
C ASP A 307 -18.38 7.33 -4.21
N PHE A 308 -17.60 8.16 -3.49
CA PHE A 308 -16.40 7.65 -2.83
C PHE A 308 -16.78 6.79 -1.62
N PRO A 309 -16.25 5.55 -1.52
CA PRO A 309 -16.49 4.71 -0.37
C PRO A 309 -15.80 5.29 0.88
N SER A 310 -16.14 4.72 2.04
CA SER A 310 -15.41 4.96 3.29
C SER A 310 -13.91 4.79 3.08
N GLN A 311 -13.13 5.78 3.50
CA GLN A 311 -11.68 5.78 3.44
C GLN A 311 -11.11 5.59 4.83
N GLU A 312 -9.99 4.90 4.93
CA GLU A 312 -9.36 4.58 6.21
C GLU A 312 -7.89 5.03 6.23
N SER A 313 -7.49 5.65 7.35
CA SER A 313 -6.09 6.03 7.58
C SER A 313 -5.18 4.78 7.60
N SER A 314 -3.90 4.95 7.29
CA SER A 314 -2.98 3.80 7.14
C SER A 314 -2.81 2.97 8.42
N ILE A 315 -3.11 1.67 8.36
CA ILE A 315 -2.82 0.71 9.43
C ILE A 315 -1.32 0.68 9.74
N TYR A 316 -0.48 0.61 8.70
CA TYR A 316 0.99 0.49 8.84
C TYR A 316 1.62 1.72 9.48
N ARG A 317 1.15 2.92 9.13
CA ARG A 317 1.72 4.18 9.65
C ARG A 317 1.51 4.32 11.16
N ASN A 318 0.43 3.75 11.70
CA ASN A 318 0.14 3.81 13.14
C ASN A 318 0.49 2.54 13.91
N ALA A 319 1.19 1.59 13.28
CA ALA A 319 1.58 0.35 13.91
C ALA A 319 2.57 0.57 15.06
N LYS A 320 2.34 -0.10 16.20
CA LYS A 320 3.20 -0.14 17.38
C LYS A 320 3.55 -1.58 17.72
N VAL A 321 4.84 -1.86 17.91
CA VAL A 321 5.32 -3.14 18.46
C VAL A 321 5.27 -3.05 19.97
N VAL A 322 4.77 -4.09 20.63
CA VAL A 322 4.63 -4.14 22.09
C VAL A 322 4.97 -5.54 22.60
N VAL A 323 5.52 -5.59 23.81
CA VAL A 323 5.86 -6.85 24.47
C VAL A 323 5.29 -6.86 25.89
N PRO A 324 4.09 -7.43 26.11
CA PRO A 324 3.53 -7.52 27.46
C PRO A 324 4.46 -8.31 28.38
N GLY A 325 4.55 -7.92 29.63
CA GLY A 325 5.48 -8.51 30.58
C GLY A 325 5.11 -8.18 32.01
N ALA A 326 5.69 -8.93 32.95
CA ALA A 326 5.64 -8.54 34.36
C ALA A 326 6.51 -7.29 34.56
N GLU A 327 6.09 -6.40 35.45
CA GLU A 327 6.92 -5.28 35.88
C GLU A 327 8.17 -5.82 36.60
N PRO A 328 9.32 -5.15 36.49
CA PRO A 328 10.52 -5.54 37.23
C PRO A 328 10.23 -5.66 38.73
N PRO A 329 10.51 -6.80 39.38
CA PRO A 329 10.40 -6.92 40.83
C PRO A 329 11.37 -5.95 41.55
N PRO A 330 11.07 -5.53 42.78
CA PRO A 330 11.90 -4.60 43.54
C PRO A 330 13.26 -5.18 43.96
N THR A 331 13.42 -6.50 43.90
CA THR A 331 14.67 -7.21 44.22
C THR A 331 14.75 -8.50 43.43
N VAL A 332 15.96 -9.00 43.21
CA VAL A 332 16.18 -10.36 42.69
C VAL A 332 15.63 -11.44 43.64
N GLY A 333 15.21 -12.59 43.10
CA GLY A 333 14.81 -13.76 43.90
C GLY A 333 13.94 -14.81 43.18
N GLN A 334 13.36 -14.46 42.03
CA GLN A 334 12.50 -15.37 41.24
C GLN A 334 12.89 -15.42 39.76
N VAL A 335 14.15 -15.13 39.44
CA VAL A 335 14.64 -15.18 38.07
C VAL A 335 14.56 -16.60 37.54
N ALA A 336 14.04 -16.74 36.33
CA ALA A 336 13.98 -18.02 35.62
C ALA A 336 14.48 -17.84 34.19
N ALA A 337 15.16 -18.87 33.66
CA ALA A 337 15.43 -18.97 32.23
C ALA A 337 14.25 -19.68 31.55
N VAL A 338 13.76 -19.14 30.43
CA VAL A 338 12.66 -19.71 29.65
C VAL A 338 13.01 -19.73 28.15
N PRO A 339 12.67 -20.79 27.41
CA PRO A 339 12.19 -22.07 27.91
C PRO A 339 13.27 -22.84 28.68
N ASN A 340 12.86 -23.68 29.62
CA ASN A 340 13.76 -24.56 30.37
C ASN A 340 13.09 -25.92 30.61
N PRO A 341 13.57 -27.02 29.98
CA PRO A 341 14.73 -27.06 29.09
C PRO A 341 14.50 -26.27 27.79
N TYR A 342 15.56 -25.66 27.26
CA TYR A 342 15.58 -25.20 25.88
C TYR A 342 15.88 -26.39 24.96
N ARG A 343 15.05 -26.56 23.93
CA ARG A 343 15.07 -27.69 23.01
C ARG A 343 15.39 -27.19 21.59
N GLY A 344 16.60 -27.47 21.10
CA GLY A 344 17.07 -27.04 19.80
C GLY A 344 16.38 -27.72 18.62
N ASP A 345 15.73 -28.86 18.88
CA ASP A 345 14.89 -29.62 17.94
C ASP A 345 13.46 -29.08 17.82
N ILE A 346 13.04 -28.13 18.69
CA ILE A 346 11.75 -27.46 18.58
C ILE A 346 11.88 -26.24 17.64
N ALA A 347 10.97 -26.16 16.68
CA ALA A 347 10.88 -25.03 15.76
C ALA A 347 10.16 -23.82 16.40
N TYR A 348 10.79 -23.17 17.39
CA TYR A 348 10.21 -22.02 18.09
C TYR A 348 9.84 -20.84 17.18
N HIS A 349 10.46 -20.75 16.01
CA HIS A 349 10.16 -19.75 15.00
C HIS A 349 8.85 -19.99 14.24
N THR A 350 8.20 -21.16 14.38
CA THR A 350 6.91 -21.44 13.73
C THR A 350 5.71 -21.13 14.61
N TYR A 351 5.93 -20.81 15.89
CA TYR A 351 4.86 -20.46 16.82
C TYR A 351 4.11 -19.19 16.39
N ASP A 352 2.92 -19.01 16.98
CA ASP A 352 2.08 -17.84 16.76
C ASP A 352 1.57 -17.29 18.11
N PRO A 353 2.12 -16.17 18.63
CA PRO A 353 3.24 -15.40 18.07
C PRO A 353 4.57 -16.15 18.11
N GLN A 354 5.55 -15.71 17.31
CA GLN A 354 6.87 -16.35 17.21
C GLN A 354 7.69 -16.11 18.49
N TRP A 355 8.25 -17.18 19.06
CA TRP A 355 9.18 -17.06 20.19
C TRP A 355 10.58 -16.63 19.73
N GLU A 356 11.06 -17.27 18.67
CA GLU A 356 12.31 -16.95 17.97
C GLU A 356 11.98 -16.31 16.64
N LYS A 357 12.62 -15.18 16.33
CA LYS A 357 12.39 -14.48 15.06
C LYS A 357 13.69 -13.90 14.52
N PRO A 358 13.81 -13.76 13.19
CA PRO A 358 14.92 -13.05 12.60
C PRO A 358 15.05 -11.62 13.16
N ALA A 359 16.27 -11.22 13.49
CA ALA A 359 16.56 -9.82 13.79
C ALA A 359 16.59 -8.94 12.52
N GLY A 360 16.12 -7.70 12.65
CA GLY A 360 16.19 -6.68 11.60
C GLY A 360 15.23 -6.92 10.44
N THR A 361 15.68 -6.67 9.20
CA THR A 361 14.90 -6.81 7.96
C THR A 361 15.06 -8.19 7.30
N ARG A 362 15.54 -9.18 8.05
CA ARG A 362 15.85 -10.50 7.49
C ARG A 362 14.63 -11.39 7.57
N ASP A 363 14.32 -12.09 6.48
CA ASP A 363 13.18 -13.02 6.46
C ASP A 363 13.56 -14.45 6.89
N ARG A 364 14.81 -14.85 6.63
CA ARG A 364 15.28 -16.21 6.91
C ARG A 364 15.75 -16.34 8.35
N TRP A 365 15.19 -17.24 9.14
CA TRP A 365 15.71 -17.61 10.47
C TRP A 365 17.10 -18.27 10.40
N MET A 366 17.95 -18.00 11.40
CA MET A 366 19.31 -18.53 11.52
C MET A 366 19.62 -18.90 12.98
N GLU A 367 20.68 -19.66 13.20
CA GLU A 367 21.09 -20.14 14.53
C GLU A 367 21.27 -19.04 15.59
N GLN A 368 21.66 -17.83 15.19
CA GLN A 368 21.78 -16.69 16.11
C GLN A 368 20.44 -16.08 16.56
N ASP A 369 19.31 -16.50 15.97
CA ASP A 369 17.97 -16.09 16.38
C ASP A 369 17.40 -16.96 17.50
N ARG A 370 18.16 -18.00 17.91
CA ARG A 370 17.80 -18.80 19.08
C ARG A 370 17.62 -17.90 20.28
N ARG A 371 16.67 -18.25 21.15
CA ARG A 371 16.30 -17.38 22.27
C ARG A 371 16.00 -18.18 23.54
N ILE A 372 16.82 -17.93 24.56
CA ILE A 372 16.44 -18.11 25.96
C ILE A 372 16.27 -16.72 26.55
N GLN A 373 15.31 -16.56 27.44
CA GLN A 373 15.07 -15.32 28.14
C GLN A 373 15.19 -15.52 29.64
N PHE A 374 15.88 -14.61 30.31
CA PHE A 374 15.85 -14.49 31.76
C PHE A 374 14.71 -13.56 32.14
N ILE A 375 13.73 -14.04 32.91
CA ILE A 375 12.53 -13.30 33.32
C ILE A 375 12.56 -12.97 34.81
N ASN A 376 11.69 -12.05 35.25
CA ASN A 376 11.62 -11.55 36.63
C ASN A 376 12.91 -10.88 37.10
N LEU A 377 13.56 -10.14 36.19
CA LEU A 377 14.77 -9.38 36.48
C LEU A 377 14.40 -8.06 37.20
N PRO A 378 15.12 -7.68 38.26
CA PRO A 378 15.00 -6.35 38.84
C PRO A 378 15.50 -5.29 37.85
N VAL A 379 15.16 -4.02 38.10
CA VAL A 379 15.45 -2.89 37.19
C VAL A 379 16.91 -2.84 36.73
N GLN A 380 17.86 -3.07 37.64
CA GLN A 380 19.29 -3.04 37.33
C GLN A 380 20.00 -4.28 37.88
N CYS A 381 20.47 -5.16 37.00
CA CYS A 381 21.20 -6.37 37.38
C CYS A 381 22.25 -6.82 36.38
N GLU A 382 23.19 -7.63 36.86
CA GLU A 382 24.18 -8.35 36.04
C GLU A 382 23.86 -9.85 36.07
N ILE A 383 23.69 -10.44 34.88
CA ILE A 383 23.47 -11.87 34.68
C ILE A 383 24.79 -12.48 34.20
N LYS A 384 25.30 -13.50 34.89
CA LYS A 384 26.45 -14.30 34.42
C LYS A 384 26.02 -15.73 34.18
N ILE A 385 26.47 -16.31 33.07
CA ILE A 385 26.12 -17.65 32.62
C ILE A 385 27.37 -18.52 32.65
N PHE A 386 27.28 -19.70 33.22
CA PHE A 386 28.39 -20.62 33.42
C PHE A 386 28.07 -22.03 32.92
N THR A 387 29.10 -22.76 32.50
CA THR A 387 29.03 -24.22 32.34
C THR A 387 28.94 -24.90 33.71
N LEU A 388 28.57 -26.19 33.76
CA LEU A 388 28.59 -26.96 35.00
C LEU A 388 30.01 -27.09 35.61
N ALA A 389 31.06 -26.95 34.80
CA ALA A 389 32.45 -26.95 35.24
C ALA A 389 32.89 -25.58 35.83
N GLY A 390 32.05 -24.55 35.75
CA GLY A 390 32.32 -23.21 36.27
C GLY A 390 32.93 -22.24 35.26
N ASP A 391 33.05 -22.62 33.99
CA ASP A 391 33.57 -21.71 32.96
C ASP A 391 32.55 -20.62 32.66
N LEU A 392 33.00 -19.36 32.63
CA LEU A 392 32.14 -18.23 32.26
C LEU A 392 31.85 -18.25 30.75
N VAL A 393 30.58 -18.41 30.41
CA VAL A 393 30.08 -18.44 29.02
C VAL A 393 29.78 -17.04 28.52
N GLY A 394 29.15 -16.21 29.35
CA GLY A 394 28.71 -14.87 28.95
C GLY A 394 28.23 -14.04 30.14
N THR A 395 28.20 -12.72 29.94
CA THR A 395 27.67 -11.74 30.89
C THR A 395 26.70 -10.82 30.16
N ILE A 396 25.54 -10.59 30.77
CA ILE A 396 24.47 -9.74 30.25
C ILE A 396 24.17 -8.69 31.29
N TYR A 397 24.15 -7.43 30.87
CA TYR A 397 23.80 -6.29 31.71
C TYR A 397 22.38 -5.87 31.41
N HIS A 398 21.58 -5.72 32.46
CA HIS A 398 20.19 -5.30 32.36
C HIS A 398 20.00 -4.02 33.19
N ASP A 399 19.49 -2.97 32.56
CA ASP A 399 19.18 -1.68 33.16
C ASP A 399 17.96 -1.09 32.46
N ASN A 400 16.77 -1.48 32.91
CA ASN A 400 15.51 -1.01 32.32
C ASN A 400 14.38 -0.93 33.36
N PRO A 401 13.81 0.26 33.61
CA PRO A 401 12.78 0.44 34.64
C PRO A 401 11.43 -0.20 34.29
N THR A 402 11.19 -0.57 33.03
CA THR A 402 9.88 -1.08 32.56
C THR A 402 9.96 -2.49 32.00
N LYS A 403 11.13 -3.09 31.85
CA LYS A 403 11.33 -4.40 31.22
C LYS A 403 11.90 -5.40 32.21
N GLY A 404 11.11 -6.31 32.77
CA GLY A 404 11.58 -7.30 33.75
C GLY A 404 12.22 -8.55 33.16
N TYR A 405 12.85 -8.47 31.98
CA TYR A 405 13.41 -9.62 31.27
C TYR A 405 14.57 -9.26 30.34
N GLU A 406 15.42 -10.23 29.99
CA GLU A 406 16.49 -10.06 29.00
C GLU A 406 16.73 -11.30 28.16
N ASP A 407 16.98 -11.10 26.87
CA ASP A 407 17.15 -12.17 25.90
C ASP A 407 18.63 -12.57 25.78
N TRP A 408 18.89 -13.87 25.64
CA TRP A 408 20.19 -14.44 25.34
C TRP A 408 20.08 -15.36 24.13
N ASN A 409 20.98 -15.18 23.17
CA ASN A 409 20.95 -15.88 21.90
C ASN A 409 21.75 -17.20 21.88
N LEU A 410 22.02 -17.77 23.06
CA LEU A 410 22.79 -19.01 23.22
C LEU A 410 24.19 -18.96 22.60
N THR A 411 24.77 -17.75 22.54
CA THR A 411 26.13 -17.52 22.03
C THR A 411 27.04 -17.10 23.19
N SER A 412 28.24 -17.66 23.24
CA SER A 412 29.27 -17.31 24.22
C SER A 412 29.90 -15.95 23.93
N SER A 413 30.67 -15.43 24.89
CA SER A 413 31.43 -14.17 24.76
C SER A 413 32.43 -14.15 23.59
N VAL A 414 32.85 -15.31 23.10
CA VAL A 414 33.75 -15.46 21.92
C VAL A 414 32.98 -15.67 20.61
N GLY A 415 31.66 -15.52 20.60
CA GLY A 415 30.84 -15.58 19.38
C GLY A 415 30.51 -17.00 18.90
N GLN A 416 30.65 -18.03 19.76
CA GLN A 416 30.33 -19.41 19.41
C GLN A 416 29.01 -19.86 20.04
N ALA A 417 28.19 -20.58 19.28
CA ALA A 417 26.96 -21.19 19.79
C ALA A 417 27.31 -22.25 20.86
N VAL A 418 26.64 -22.20 22.00
CA VAL A 418 26.93 -23.11 23.13
C VAL A 418 26.45 -24.54 22.87
N SER A 419 27.03 -25.55 23.53
CA SER A 419 26.66 -26.96 23.37
C SER A 419 25.48 -27.39 24.26
N SER A 420 24.91 -28.57 24.00
CA SER A 420 23.95 -29.19 24.93
C SER A 420 24.58 -29.41 26.30
N GLY A 421 23.80 -29.22 27.37
CA GLY A 421 24.29 -29.40 28.74
C GLY A 421 23.46 -28.68 29.80
N ILE A 422 23.89 -28.83 31.04
CA ILE A 422 23.38 -28.07 32.19
C ILE A 422 24.23 -26.82 32.34
N TYR A 423 23.57 -25.66 32.42
CA TYR A 423 24.18 -24.37 32.65
C TYR A 423 23.71 -23.80 33.98
N LEU A 424 24.59 -23.04 34.61
CA LEU A 424 24.29 -22.26 35.81
C LEU A 424 24.21 -20.78 35.44
N PHE A 425 23.42 -20.02 36.17
CA PHE A 425 23.45 -18.58 36.06
C PHE A 425 23.46 -17.93 37.45
N THR A 426 24.04 -16.75 37.53
CA THR A 426 23.90 -15.85 38.68
C THR A 426 23.27 -14.55 38.23
N VAL A 427 22.34 -14.00 39.00
CA VAL A 427 21.84 -12.64 38.81
C VAL A 427 22.15 -11.83 40.05
N GLU A 428 22.97 -10.80 39.89
CA GLU A 428 23.30 -9.84 40.94
C GLU A 428 22.46 -8.58 40.75
N ASP A 429 21.61 -8.28 41.72
CA ASP A 429 20.88 -7.02 41.81
C ASP A 429 21.84 -5.90 42.21
N LYS A 430 22.04 -4.92 41.32
CA LYS A 430 23.01 -3.85 41.55
C LYS A 430 22.55 -2.81 42.57
N ASN A 431 21.26 -2.82 42.94
CA ASN A 431 20.73 -1.88 43.93
C ASN A 431 21.00 -2.32 45.38
N ASN A 432 21.09 -3.61 45.64
CA ASN A 432 21.23 -4.14 47.01
C ASN A 432 22.30 -5.23 47.16
N GLY A 433 22.97 -5.62 46.07
CA GLY A 433 24.04 -6.62 46.06
C GLY A 433 23.58 -8.07 46.28
N LYS A 434 22.27 -8.33 46.36
CA LYS A 434 21.76 -9.71 46.49
C LYS A 434 22.00 -10.47 45.20
N ILE A 435 22.34 -11.74 45.35
CA ILE A 435 22.62 -12.64 44.25
C ILE A 435 21.64 -13.81 44.30
N GLN A 436 20.99 -14.09 43.17
CA GLN A 436 20.29 -15.34 42.94
C GLN A 436 21.16 -16.26 42.09
N VAL A 437 21.21 -17.54 42.44
CA VAL A 437 21.79 -18.59 41.61
C VAL A 437 20.67 -19.46 41.04
N GLY A 438 20.75 -19.83 39.78
CA GLY A 438 19.82 -20.74 39.13
C GLY A 438 20.51 -21.66 38.13
N LYS A 439 19.71 -22.55 37.53
CA LYS A 439 20.18 -23.50 36.51
C LYS A 439 19.16 -23.67 35.40
N PHE A 440 19.64 -24.03 34.22
CA PHE A 440 18.80 -24.38 33.08
C PHE A 440 19.49 -25.39 32.19
N VAL A 441 18.71 -26.03 31.32
CA VAL A 441 19.19 -27.13 30.46
C VAL A 441 19.01 -26.74 29.00
N ILE A 442 20.04 -27.01 28.19
CA ILE A 442 20.00 -26.91 26.74
C ILE A 442 20.14 -28.33 26.15
N ILE A 443 19.24 -28.70 25.26
CA ILE A 443 19.26 -29.96 24.51
C ILE A 443 19.20 -29.60 23.03
N LYS A 444 20.29 -29.75 22.28
CA LYS A 444 20.34 -29.55 20.83
C LYS A 444 20.06 -30.83 20.04
#